data_AF-A0A8J6LQQ4-F1
#
_entry.id   AF-A0A8J6LQQ4-F1
#
_cell.length_a   1.000
_cell.length_b   1.000
_cell.length_c   1.000
_cell.angle_alpha   90.00
_cell.angle_beta   90.00
_cell.angle_gamma   90.00
#
_symmetry.space_group_name_H-M   'P 1'
#
loop_
_entity.id
_entity.type
_entity.pdbx_description
1 polymer ?
#
loop_
_entity_poly.entity_id
_entity_poly.type
_entity_poly.pdbx_seq_one_letter_code
_entity_poly.pdbx_strand_id
1 'polypeptide(L)'
;MPSRRRCCKTLCQSCKKKCSGEVLRVQDKYFHTQCFKCKVCGNSLAQGGFFSKDGAYYCTADYQRNFGTKCATCQDYVEGEVVTALGKTYHKKCFTCDRCRQPPPDEKVTYTGKEVLCQKCVQIPVRDGTPKTSPTTNHANGKIAVN
;
A
#
# COMPACT_ATOMS: atom_id res chain seq x y z
N MET A 1 25.04 25.60 47.36
CA MET A 1 23.81 25.12 46.68
C MET A 1 24.17 24.11 45.60
N PRO A 2 24.17 22.78 45.85
CA PRO A 2 24.57 21.82 44.83
C PRO A 2 23.38 21.34 43.99
N SER A 3 23.69 21.00 42.73
CA SER A 3 22.93 20.06 41.88
C SER A 3 21.83 20.61 40.97
N ARG A 4 22.18 21.48 40.01
CA ARG A 4 21.50 21.44 38.69
C ARG A 4 21.89 20.15 37.99
N ARG A 5 21.24 19.04 38.37
CA ARG A 5 21.29 17.79 37.59
C ARG A 5 20.73 18.11 36.21
N ARG A 6 21.61 18.42 35.27
CA ARG A 6 21.36 18.33 33.84
C ARG A 6 20.99 16.89 33.58
N CYS A 7 19.71 16.62 33.64
CA CYS A 7 19.20 15.31 33.38
C CYS A 7 18.41 15.42 32.11
N CYS A 8 19.14 15.17 31.03
CA CYS A 8 18.69 14.85 29.68
C CYS A 8 17.79 13.59 29.71
N LYS A 9 16.72 13.66 30.51
CA LYS A 9 15.81 12.55 30.79
C LYS A 9 14.81 12.52 29.65
N THR A 10 15.09 11.65 28.70
CA THR A 10 14.17 11.12 27.72
C THR A 10 12.72 11.13 28.25
N LEU A 11 11.88 12.02 27.70
CA LEU A 11 10.47 12.14 28.07
C LEU A 11 9.61 11.45 27.01
N CYS A 12 8.58 10.74 27.45
CA CYS A 12 7.61 10.15 26.55
C CYS A 12 6.77 11.28 25.93
N GLN A 13 6.77 11.41 24.60
CA GLN A 13 5.97 12.45 23.94
C GLN A 13 4.45 12.25 24.16
N SER A 14 4.00 11.00 24.31
CA SER A 14 2.57 10.66 24.46
C SER A 14 2.04 10.95 25.87
N CYS A 15 2.78 10.58 26.93
CA CYS A 15 2.33 10.78 28.32
C CYS A 15 3.08 11.88 29.09
N LYS A 16 4.09 12.52 28.48
CA LYS A 16 4.96 13.57 29.05
C LYS A 16 5.71 13.18 30.34
N LYS A 17 5.74 11.88 30.69
CA LYS A 17 6.47 11.35 31.85
C LYS A 17 7.90 10.96 31.47
N LYS A 18 8.78 10.89 32.46
CA LYS A 18 10.15 10.37 32.29
C LYS A 18 10.10 8.92 31.88
N CYS A 19 10.79 8.61 30.80
CA CYS A 19 11.02 7.23 30.43
C CYS A 19 12.17 6.66 31.27
N SER A 20 11.92 5.52 31.89
CA SER A 20 12.92 4.75 32.65
C SER A 20 12.92 3.33 32.10
N GLY A 21 14.07 2.82 31.68
CA GLY A 21 14.19 1.47 31.10
C GLY A 21 14.06 1.46 29.58
N GLU A 22 13.36 0.46 29.04
CA GLU A 22 13.22 0.24 27.60
C GLU A 22 12.26 1.27 26.96
N VAL A 23 12.76 1.99 25.96
CA VAL A 23 12.05 3.08 25.28
C VAL A 23 12.12 2.90 23.78
N LEU A 24 11.01 3.22 23.13
CA LEU A 24 10.95 3.28 21.68
C LEU A 24 11.41 4.66 21.23
N ARG A 25 12.43 4.70 20.37
CA ARG A 25 12.85 5.89 19.67
C ARG A 25 12.26 5.87 18.27
N VAL A 26 11.45 6.87 17.94
CA VAL A 26 10.82 7.02 16.63
C VAL A 26 11.17 8.39 16.07
N GLN A 27 11.96 8.40 14.99
CA GLN A 27 12.63 9.60 14.46
C GLN A 27 13.51 10.23 15.56
N ASP A 28 13.03 11.30 16.21
CA ASP A 28 13.71 11.97 17.33
C ASP A 28 12.82 12.13 18.56
N LYS A 29 11.74 11.35 18.64
CA LYS A 29 10.83 11.34 19.78
C LYS A 29 10.90 10.01 20.50
N TYR A 30 10.68 10.06 21.80
CA TYR A 30 10.73 8.88 22.65
C TYR A 30 9.35 8.54 23.19
N PHE A 31 9.07 7.25 23.29
CA PHE A 31 7.80 6.72 23.75
C PHE A 31 8.02 5.49 24.61
N HIS A 32 7.14 5.27 25.59
CA HIS A 32 7.04 3.95 26.21
C HIS A 32 6.45 2.96 25.22
N THR A 33 6.87 1.69 25.31
CA THR A 33 6.30 0.57 24.54
C THR A 33 4.77 0.52 24.60
N GLN A 34 4.18 0.76 25.78
CA GLN A 34 2.72 0.84 25.98
C GLN A 34 2.07 2.18 25.55
N CYS A 35 2.87 3.25 25.48
CA CYS A 35 2.38 4.57 25.05
C CYS A 35 2.35 4.71 23.54
N PHE A 36 3.17 3.92 22.83
CA PHE A 36 3.25 3.91 21.38
C PHE A 36 2.16 3.01 20.79
N LYS A 37 0.98 3.60 20.59
CA LYS A 37 -0.21 2.92 20.11
C LYS A 37 -0.93 3.70 19.01
N CYS A 38 -1.69 2.99 18.19
CA CYS A 38 -2.50 3.59 17.13
C CYS A 38 -3.51 4.58 17.71
N LYS A 39 -3.61 5.76 17.09
CA LYS A 39 -4.58 6.79 17.49
C LYS A 39 -6.04 6.35 17.28
N VAL A 40 -6.30 5.43 16.35
CA VAL A 40 -7.65 4.98 15.95
C VAL A 40 -8.07 3.75 16.76
N CYS A 41 -7.40 2.60 16.59
CA CYS A 41 -7.76 1.38 17.31
C CYS A 41 -7.12 1.21 18.71
N GLY A 42 -6.08 1.99 19.05
CA GLY A 42 -5.38 1.85 20.33
C GLY A 42 -4.40 0.67 20.43
N ASN A 43 -4.21 -0.11 19.37
CA ASN A 43 -3.25 -1.22 19.36
C ASN A 43 -1.80 -0.75 19.47
N SER A 44 -0.98 -1.50 20.20
CA SER A 44 0.45 -1.24 20.36
C SER A 44 1.19 -1.33 19.02
N LEU A 45 1.90 -0.26 18.67
CA LEU A 45 2.70 -0.14 17.45
C LEU A 45 4.17 -0.53 17.67
N ALA A 46 4.51 -1.04 18.85
CA ALA A 46 5.88 -1.34 19.28
C ALA A 46 6.54 -2.47 18.45
N GLN A 47 5.76 -3.45 18.01
CA GLN A 47 6.26 -4.64 17.29
C GLN A 47 5.80 -4.71 15.82
N GLY A 48 4.88 -3.83 15.41
CA GLY A 48 4.28 -3.85 14.07
C GLY A 48 4.73 -2.67 13.21
N GLY A 49 4.42 -2.74 11.91
CA GLY A 49 4.53 -1.59 11.02
C GLY A 49 3.62 -0.45 11.46
N PHE A 50 4.14 0.78 11.43
CA PHE A 50 3.39 1.97 11.77
C PHE A 50 3.64 3.09 10.77
N PHE A 51 2.66 3.99 10.67
CA PHE A 51 2.74 5.19 9.84
C PHE A 51 2.56 6.43 10.71
N SER A 52 3.40 7.44 10.51
CA SER A 52 3.29 8.74 11.18
C SER A 52 2.72 9.78 10.21
N LYS A 53 1.63 10.45 10.59
CA LYS A 53 1.00 11.51 9.81
C LYS A 53 0.48 12.62 10.72
N ASP A 54 0.83 13.86 10.41
CA ASP A 54 0.47 15.07 11.18
C ASP A 54 0.80 14.96 12.69
N GLY A 55 1.89 14.26 13.01
CA GLY A 55 2.33 14.03 14.39
C GLY A 55 1.54 12.96 15.17
N ALA A 56 0.59 12.28 14.53
CA ALA A 56 -0.11 11.11 15.05
C ALA A 56 0.44 9.81 14.44
N TYR A 57 0.27 8.70 15.15
CA TYR A 57 0.73 7.37 14.73
C TYR A 57 -0.45 6.44 14.51
N TYR A 58 -0.39 5.70 13.41
CA TYR A 58 -1.45 4.81 12.95
C TYR A 58 -0.86 3.43 12.65
N CYS A 59 -1.64 2.37 12.89
CA CYS A 59 -1.28 1.04 12.39
C CYS A 59 -1.51 0.98 10.88
N THR A 60 -0.87 0.03 10.20
CA THR A 60 -1.04 -0.18 8.75
C THR A 60 -2.51 -0.25 8.35
N ALA A 61 -3.32 -1.03 9.07
CA ALA A 61 -4.73 -1.22 8.75
C ALA A 61 -5.57 0.08 8.86
N ASP A 62 -5.46 0.80 9.98
CA ASP A 62 -6.20 2.06 10.16
C ASP A 62 -5.68 3.14 9.22
N TYR A 63 -4.37 3.19 8.97
CA TYR A 63 -3.78 4.14 8.05
C TYR A 63 -4.32 3.91 6.62
N GLN A 64 -4.32 2.66 6.15
CA GLN A 64 -4.92 2.30 4.87
C GLN A 64 -6.42 2.58 4.82
N ARG A 65 -7.16 2.29 5.89
CA ARG A 65 -8.61 2.53 5.93
C ARG A 65 -8.97 4.02 5.90
N ASN A 66 -8.21 4.85 6.61
CA ASN A 66 -8.54 6.25 6.83
C ASN A 66 -7.87 7.19 5.82
N PHE A 67 -6.73 6.79 5.26
CA PHE A 67 -5.92 7.59 4.33
C PHE A 67 -5.46 6.81 3.10
N GLY A 68 -5.63 5.49 3.07
CA GLY A 68 -5.29 4.68 1.92
C GLY A 68 -6.26 4.95 0.78
N THR A 69 -5.71 4.90 -0.43
CA THR A 69 -6.51 4.96 -1.65
C THR A 69 -6.78 3.54 -2.10
N LYS A 70 -7.97 3.28 -2.65
CA LYS A 70 -8.32 1.97 -3.19
C LYS A 70 -8.11 1.94 -4.69
N CYS A 71 -7.58 0.82 -5.17
CA CYS A 71 -7.45 0.55 -6.57
C CYS A 71 -8.85 0.44 -7.19
N ALA A 72 -9.13 1.22 -8.24
CA ALA A 72 -10.41 1.14 -8.91
C ALA A 72 -10.63 -0.19 -9.66
N THR A 73 -9.56 -0.96 -9.93
CA THR A 73 -9.63 -2.27 -10.60
C THR A 73 -9.88 -3.42 -9.62
N CYS A 74 -9.05 -3.59 -8.58
CA CYS A 74 -9.15 -4.73 -7.66
C CYS A 74 -9.82 -4.41 -6.32
N GLN A 75 -10.15 -3.13 -6.07
CA GLN A 75 -10.73 -2.64 -4.81
C GLN A 75 -9.83 -2.77 -3.55
N ASP A 76 -8.59 -3.25 -3.71
CA ASP A 76 -7.60 -3.30 -2.63
C ASP A 76 -6.87 -1.97 -2.43
N TYR A 77 -6.28 -1.78 -1.25
CA TYR A 77 -5.49 -0.59 -0.95
C TYR A 77 -4.20 -0.56 -1.79
N VAL A 78 -3.95 0.59 -2.42
CA VAL A 78 -2.70 0.84 -3.13
C VAL A 78 -1.63 1.28 -2.13
N GLU A 79 -0.47 0.62 -2.17
CA GLU A 79 0.68 0.92 -1.30
C GLU A 79 1.87 1.40 -2.15
N GLY A 80 2.60 2.41 -1.66
CA GLY A 80 3.81 2.92 -2.32
C GLY A 80 3.52 3.73 -3.58
N GLU A 81 4.14 3.34 -4.70
CA GLU A 81 4.00 4.04 -5.98
C GLU A 81 2.71 3.61 -6.72
N VAL A 82 1.91 4.60 -7.08
CA VAL A 82 0.57 4.39 -7.64
C VAL A 82 0.41 5.13 -8.96
N VAL A 83 -0.40 4.57 -9.85
CA VAL A 83 -0.74 5.22 -11.12
C VAL A 83 -2.08 5.90 -10.95
N THR A 84 -2.12 7.21 -11.17
CA THR A 84 -3.37 7.97 -11.15
C THR A 84 -3.76 8.33 -12.57
N ALA A 85 -4.91 7.83 -13.02
CA ALA A 85 -5.45 8.10 -14.34
C ALA A 85 -6.92 8.49 -14.22
N LEU A 86 -7.32 9.60 -14.87
CA LEU A 86 -8.72 10.06 -14.92
C LEU A 86 -9.36 10.25 -13.52
N GLY A 87 -8.56 10.72 -12.55
CA GLY A 87 -9.02 10.91 -11.17
C GLY A 87 -9.24 9.62 -10.38
N LYS A 88 -8.85 8.46 -10.92
CA LYS A 88 -8.85 7.17 -10.23
C LYS A 88 -7.42 6.67 -10.04
N THR A 89 -7.21 5.89 -9.00
CA THR A 89 -5.89 5.36 -8.64
C THR A 89 -5.87 3.85 -8.82
N TYR A 90 -4.74 3.35 -9.30
CA TYR A 90 -4.55 1.96 -9.68
C TYR A 90 -3.18 1.46 -9.21
N HIS A 91 -3.07 0.17 -8.88
CA HIS A 91 -1.75 -0.45 -8.74
C HIS A 91 -1.04 -0.48 -10.10
N LYS A 92 0.28 -0.34 -10.12
CA LYS A 92 1.10 -0.51 -11.34
C LYS A 92 0.79 -1.81 -12.09
N LYS A 93 0.50 -2.89 -11.36
CA LYS A 93 0.11 -4.20 -11.92
C LYS A 93 -1.34 -4.26 -12.42
N CYS A 94 -2.23 -3.46 -11.83
CA CYS A 94 -3.63 -3.41 -12.22
C CYS A 94 -3.87 -2.50 -13.42
N PHE A 95 -2.97 -1.53 -13.65
CA PHE A 95 -3.01 -0.64 -14.80
C PHE A 95 -2.47 -1.34 -16.05
N THR A 96 -3.34 -2.09 -16.72
CA THR A 96 -3.01 -2.85 -17.93
C THR A 96 -4.01 -2.55 -19.03
N CYS A 97 -3.60 -2.79 -20.28
CA CYS A 97 -4.49 -2.65 -21.43
C CYS A 97 -5.64 -3.67 -21.37
N ASP A 98 -6.89 -3.23 -21.51
CA ASP A 98 -8.06 -4.13 -21.50
C ASP A 98 -8.03 -5.15 -22.64
N ARG A 99 -7.40 -4.83 -23.78
CA ARG A 99 -7.32 -5.72 -24.95
C ARG A 99 -6.23 -6.78 -24.86
N CYS A 100 -5.03 -6.44 -24.42
CA CYS A 100 -3.88 -7.35 -24.41
C CYS A 100 -3.43 -7.76 -23.01
N ARG A 101 -4.02 -7.19 -21.95
CA ARG A 101 -3.67 -7.42 -20.54
C ARG A 101 -2.19 -7.19 -20.21
N GLN A 102 -1.46 -6.49 -21.08
CA GLN A 102 -0.06 -6.13 -20.85
C GLN A 102 0.03 -4.74 -20.21
N PRO A 103 1.02 -4.50 -19.34
CA PRO A 103 1.32 -3.17 -18.85
C PRO A 103 1.76 -2.27 -20.02
N PRO A 104 1.25 -1.04 -20.12
CA PRO A 104 1.67 -0.11 -21.16
C PRO A 104 3.15 0.27 -20.97
N PRO A 105 3.99 0.20 -22.01
CA PRO A 105 5.43 0.41 -21.88
C PRO A 105 5.84 1.85 -21.58
N ASP A 106 5.00 2.84 -21.91
CA ASP A 106 5.38 4.26 -21.90
C ASP A 106 4.42 5.15 -21.08
N GLU A 107 3.64 4.56 -20.16
CA GLU A 107 2.56 5.18 -19.34
C GLU A 107 1.48 5.96 -20.14
N LYS A 108 1.64 6.08 -21.46
CA LYS A 108 0.70 6.67 -22.42
C LYS A 108 -0.33 5.61 -22.79
N VAL A 109 -1.54 5.78 -22.28
CA VAL A 109 -2.71 5.00 -22.64
C VAL A 109 -3.80 5.91 -23.20
N THR A 110 -4.57 5.40 -24.14
CA THR A 110 -5.77 6.08 -24.63
C THR A 110 -6.97 5.53 -23.89
N TYR A 111 -7.80 6.44 -23.36
CA TYR A 111 -9.07 6.07 -22.74
C TYR A 111 -10.21 6.38 -23.70
N THR A 112 -10.88 5.34 -24.18
CA THR A 112 -12.04 5.47 -25.10
C THR A 112 -13.36 5.56 -24.32
N GLY A 113 -13.31 5.95 -23.04
CA GLY A 113 -14.48 6.15 -22.18
C GLY A 113 -14.90 4.94 -21.34
N LYS A 114 -14.61 3.71 -21.78
CA LYS A 114 -14.90 2.48 -21.01
C LYS A 114 -13.68 1.56 -20.80
N GLU A 115 -12.66 1.69 -21.64
CA GLU A 115 -11.50 0.79 -21.68
C GLU A 115 -10.21 1.60 -21.75
N VAL A 116 -9.19 1.13 -21.01
CA VAL A 116 -7.80 1.63 -21.12
C VAL A 116 -7.10 0.82 -22.20
N LEU A 117 -6.63 1.50 -23.24
CA LEU A 117 -5.91 0.86 -24.36
C LEU A 117 -4.48 1.37 -24.42
N CYS A 118 -3.52 0.44 -24.61
CA CYS A 118 -2.16 0.83 -24.94
C CYS A 118 -2.08 1.37 -26.38
N GLN A 119 -1.01 2.11 -26.70
CA GLN A 119 -0.79 2.70 -28.03
C GLN A 119 -0.89 1.69 -29.18
N LYS A 120 -0.47 0.44 -28.97
CA LYS A 120 -0.59 -0.62 -29.98
C LYS A 120 -2.04 -1.06 -30.17
N CYS A 121 -2.81 -1.16 -29.09
CA CYS A 121 -4.17 -1.68 -29.13
C CYS A 121 -5.20 -0.64 -29.58
N VAL A 122 -4.99 0.65 -29.33
CA VAL A 122 -5.90 1.72 -29.77
C VAL A 122 -5.93 1.86 -31.30
N GLN A 123 -4.79 1.61 -31.97
CA GLN A 123 -4.68 1.70 -33.42
C GLN A 123 -5.27 0.50 -34.17
N ILE A 124 -5.69 -0.56 -33.46
CA ILE A 124 -6.32 -1.73 -34.07
C ILE A 124 -7.83 -1.44 -34.19
N PRO A 125 -8.38 -1.31 -35.42
CA PRO A 125 -9.81 -1.13 -35.62
C PRO A 125 -10.54 -2.39 -35.17
N VAL A 126 -11.52 -2.22 -34.27
CA VAL A 126 -12.35 -3.32 -33.78
C VAL A 126 -13.31 -3.70 -34.90
N ARG A 127 -13.14 -4.90 -35.47
CA ARG A 127 -14.19 -5.53 -36.27
C ARG A 127 -15.08 -6.26 -35.26
N ASP A 128 -16.32 -5.81 -35.15
CA ASP A 128 -17.31 -6.35 -34.22
C ASP A 128 -17.47 -7.87 -34.46
N GLY A 129 -17.24 -8.65 -33.40
CA GLY A 129 -17.11 -10.10 -33.46
C GLY A 129 -16.61 -10.64 -32.12
N THR A 130 -17.47 -10.67 -31.11
CA THR A 130 -17.21 -11.35 -29.82
C THR A 130 -17.14 -12.88 -30.01
N PRO A 131 -16.51 -13.70 -29.11
CA PRO A 131 -15.80 -13.38 -27.87
C PRO A 131 -14.35 -13.93 -27.77
N LYS A 132 -13.50 -13.28 -26.97
CA LYS A 132 -12.17 -13.81 -26.59
C LYS A 132 -12.32 -14.91 -25.54
N THR A 133 -12.32 -16.17 -25.96
CA THR A 133 -11.95 -17.29 -25.10
C THR A 133 -10.47 -17.21 -24.74
N SER A 134 -10.21 -17.34 -23.45
CA SER A 134 -8.92 -17.58 -22.80
C SER A 134 -8.00 -18.51 -23.62
N PRO A 135 -6.67 -18.33 -23.59
CA PRO A 135 -5.78 -19.47 -23.75
C PRO A 135 -5.83 -20.28 -22.45
N THR A 136 -6.80 -21.19 -22.34
CA THR A 136 -6.68 -22.35 -21.45
C THR A 136 -5.77 -23.35 -22.15
N THR A 137 -4.47 -23.33 -21.86
CA THR A 137 -3.61 -24.47 -22.15
C THR A 137 -3.58 -25.35 -20.92
N ASN A 138 -4.59 -26.21 -20.79
CA ASN A 138 -4.47 -27.48 -20.07
C ASN A 138 -3.81 -28.47 -21.03
N HIS A 139 -2.69 -29.07 -20.65
CA HIS A 139 -2.19 -30.42 -21.00
C HIS A 139 -0.87 -30.59 -20.20
N ALA A 140 -0.61 -31.64 -19.40
CA ALA A 140 -1.26 -32.93 -19.25
C ALA A 140 -1.09 -33.47 -17.82
N ASN A 141 -2.10 -34.20 -17.36
CA ASN A 141 -2.01 -35.04 -16.17
C ASN A 141 -1.50 -36.42 -16.60
N GLY A 142 -0.40 -36.88 -16.01
CA GLY A 142 0.28 -38.14 -16.33
C GLY A 142 0.79 -38.83 -15.07
N LYS A 143 -0.15 -39.42 -14.35
CA LYS A 143 -0.10 -40.51 -13.34
C LYS A 143 1.24 -41.28 -13.15
N ILE A 144 1.72 -41.29 -11.89
CA ILE A 144 2.34 -42.37 -11.07
C ILE A 144 3.11 -43.52 -11.75
N ALA A 145 4.35 -43.73 -11.29
CA ALA A 145 4.76 -44.96 -10.58
C ALA A 145 6.04 -44.71 -9.75
N VAL A 146 5.98 -45.07 -8.47
CA VAL A 146 7.15 -45.34 -7.63
C VAL A 146 7.39 -46.84 -7.74
N ASN A 147 8.55 -47.24 -8.24
CA ASN A 147 9.27 -48.49 -7.96
C ASN A 147 10.70 -48.32 -8.44
#